data_AF-A0A521TTT8-F1
#
_entry.id   AF-A0A521TTT8-F1
#
_cell.length_a   1.000
_cell.length_b   1.000
_cell.length_c   1.000
_cell.angle_alpha   90.00
_cell.angle_beta   90.00
_cell.angle_gamma   90.00
#
_symmetry.space_group_name_H-M   'P 1'
#
loop_
_entity.id
_entity.type
_entity.pdbx_description
1 polymer ?
#
loop_
_entity_poly.entity_id
_entity_poly.type
_entity_poly.pdbx_seq_one_letter_code
_entity_poly.pdbx_strand_id
1 'polypeptide(L)'
;MNRATQTRRSVSRHPALLLAASLVMASCGSEVTSAAGGDAGASVATGVPCEVARSLSQNCLSCHGASLARGVSNPLMTREQLLSPSSADPAQSYLQRAILRMRTSSANSMPPGAHLPEADIAPFEAWLAAGAPAATCSTDAGAVEVDASVTPGDDLPCAVQELLAAECTSCHSSPPRNGAEIPLLTRADLLAPSTAQPGMTVAQRAVVRMTDSAMMMPPGGTLPAARIQAFVDWVAAGTPGTRCDAPPVDPFAAPEQCTTMRTWTGGNRESQFMNPGQECISCHRRMRGPSYGFAGTLYASGHEPNNCNGGAPTVDAVIVEIRGADGRTLRLTPNAVGNFYTRSTVALPYTARVIVGARERRMNGPQMSGDCNSCHTQSGASEAPGRIVLP
;
A
#
# COMPACT_ATOMS: atom_id res chain seq x y z
N MET A 1 74.24 -6.05 -4.46
CA MET A 1 74.18 -6.24 -3.00
C MET A 1 73.31 -7.46 -2.70
N ASN A 2 73.93 -8.50 -2.15
CA ASN A 2 73.37 -9.70 -1.50
C ASN A 2 72.27 -9.32 -0.47
N ARG A 3 71.29 -10.13 -0.01
CA ARG A 3 71.17 -11.59 0.21
C ARG A 3 69.71 -11.88 0.61
N ALA A 4 69.19 -13.04 0.19
CA ALA A 4 68.40 -14.05 0.91
C ALA A 4 68.16 -13.81 2.43
N THR A 5 67.03 -14.20 3.05
CA THR A 5 66.70 -15.60 3.40
C THR A 5 65.28 -15.77 3.97
N GLN A 6 64.76 -16.98 3.80
CA GLN A 6 63.48 -17.53 4.22
C GLN A 6 63.73 -18.61 5.32
N THR A 7 62.95 -18.66 6.40
CA THR A 7 62.88 -19.81 7.37
C THR A 7 61.59 -19.66 8.21
N ARG A 8 60.52 -20.44 8.05
CA ARG A 8 60.17 -21.81 8.51
C ARG A 8 60.18 -22.09 10.04
N ARG A 9 58.97 -22.50 10.50
CA ARG A 9 58.60 -23.53 11.51
C ARG A 9 58.83 -23.24 13.01
N SER A 10 57.79 -23.40 13.83
CA SER A 10 57.53 -24.67 14.52
C SER A 10 56.20 -24.67 15.30
N VAL A 11 55.58 -25.84 15.36
CA VAL A 11 54.42 -26.23 16.18
C VAL A 11 54.98 -26.96 17.39
N SER A 12 54.46 -26.71 18.59
CA SER A 12 54.58 -27.65 19.71
C SER A 12 53.35 -27.60 20.62
N ARG A 13 53.11 -28.73 21.28
CA ARG A 13 51.89 -29.26 21.86
C ARG A 13 51.99 -29.35 23.39
N HIS A 14 50.89 -29.03 24.09
CA HIS A 14 50.40 -29.60 25.37
C HIS A 14 51.19 -29.24 26.67
N PRO A 15 50.64 -29.41 27.90
CA PRO A 15 49.36 -30.01 28.31
C PRO A 15 48.52 -29.19 29.32
N ALA A 16 47.35 -29.75 29.64
CA ALA A 16 46.38 -29.34 30.65
C ALA A 16 46.89 -29.45 32.09
N LEU A 17 46.37 -28.60 32.99
CA LEU A 17 46.22 -28.93 34.42
C LEU A 17 44.97 -28.25 34.99
N LEU A 18 44.12 -29.05 35.61
CA LEU A 18 42.96 -28.65 36.41
C LEU A 18 43.40 -27.95 37.70
N LEU A 19 42.65 -26.94 38.14
CA LEU A 19 42.33 -26.76 39.56
C LEU A 19 41.03 -25.96 39.71
N ALA A 20 40.02 -26.64 40.24
CA ALA A 20 38.78 -26.08 40.72
C ALA A 20 38.97 -25.61 42.17
N ALA A 21 38.41 -24.44 42.51
CA ALA A 21 38.04 -24.11 43.88
C ALA A 21 36.86 -23.13 43.84
N SER A 22 35.71 -23.66 44.23
CA SER A 22 34.41 -23.01 44.34
C SER A 22 34.40 -21.94 45.44
N LEU A 23 33.70 -20.83 45.20
CA LEU A 23 33.03 -20.09 46.27
C LEU A 23 31.57 -19.84 45.84
N VAL A 24 30.67 -20.44 46.60
CA VAL A 24 29.21 -20.38 46.47
C VAL A 24 28.69 -19.21 47.31
N MET A 25 27.81 -18.38 46.73
CA MET A 25 26.81 -17.59 47.47
C MET A 25 25.54 -17.45 46.61
N ALA A 26 24.48 -18.11 47.08
CA ALA A 26 23.03 -17.89 46.95
C ALA A 26 22.47 -17.04 45.78
N SER A 27 21.68 -17.63 44.85
CA SER A 27 20.20 -17.78 44.85
C SER A 27 19.46 -16.47 44.50
N CYS A 28 18.66 -16.33 43.43
CA CYS A 28 17.43 -17.09 43.12
C CYS A 28 16.98 -16.89 41.64
N GLY A 29 16.50 -17.97 40.99
CA GLY A 29 15.26 -17.98 40.19
C GLY A 29 15.16 -17.35 38.79
N SER A 30 15.04 -18.24 37.80
CA SER A 30 14.07 -18.22 36.67
C SER A 30 14.46 -17.57 35.33
N GLU A 31 14.58 -18.47 34.34
CA GLU A 31 14.18 -18.41 32.92
C GLU A 31 14.27 -17.07 32.17
N VAL A 32 15.15 -17.00 31.17
CA VAL A 32 14.99 -16.09 30.02
C VAL A 32 14.98 -16.92 28.75
N THR A 33 13.75 -17.18 28.30
CA THR A 33 13.40 -17.60 26.94
C THR A 33 13.92 -16.61 25.90
N SER A 34 14.27 -17.15 24.74
CA SER A 34 14.57 -16.47 23.48
C SER A 34 13.80 -15.17 23.25
N ALA A 35 14.51 -14.10 22.92
CA ALA A 35 13.93 -12.91 22.28
C ALA A 35 14.57 -12.73 20.90
N ALA A 36 13.72 -12.88 19.89
CA ALA A 36 13.97 -12.62 18.49
C ALA A 36 14.42 -11.16 18.27
N GLY A 37 15.39 -10.97 17.38
CA GLY A 37 15.73 -9.67 16.82
C GLY A 37 14.61 -9.23 15.88
N GLY A 38 13.93 -8.13 16.23
CA GLY A 38 12.78 -7.60 15.53
C GLY A 38 13.11 -6.87 14.23
N ASP A 39 12.28 -7.13 13.24
CA ASP A 39 12.26 -6.49 11.92
C ASP A 39 11.94 -4.99 12.00
N ALA A 40 12.67 -4.20 11.21
CA ALA A 40 12.34 -2.81 10.91
C ALA A 40 11.18 -2.76 9.89
N GLY A 41 9.97 -3.04 10.36
CA GLY A 41 8.72 -2.77 9.64
C GLY A 41 8.36 -1.29 9.70
N ALA A 42 7.70 -0.78 8.66
CA ALA A 42 7.13 0.56 8.65
C ALA A 42 6.27 0.78 9.91
N SER A 43 6.63 1.82 10.66
CA SER A 43 6.09 2.15 11.97
C SER A 43 4.60 2.49 11.92
N VAL A 44 3.74 1.52 12.25
CA VAL A 44 2.32 1.75 12.53
C VAL A 44 2.17 2.22 13.97
N ALA A 45 1.25 3.15 14.24
CA ALA A 45 0.99 3.59 15.60
C ALA A 45 0.37 2.46 16.44
N THR A 46 0.93 2.17 17.62
CA THR A 46 0.48 1.08 18.50
C THR A 46 -0.44 1.57 19.62
N GLY A 47 -1.38 0.72 20.03
CA GLY A 47 -2.32 1.04 21.11
C GLY A 47 -3.45 2.01 20.74
N VAL A 48 -3.60 2.36 19.46
CA VAL A 48 -4.63 3.29 18.96
C VAL A 48 -5.61 2.58 18.00
N PRO A 49 -6.84 3.10 17.82
CA PRO A 49 -7.81 2.56 16.86
C PRO A 49 -7.30 2.60 15.42
N CYS A 50 -7.80 1.72 14.54
CA CYS A 50 -7.31 1.64 13.16
C CYS A 50 -7.47 2.94 12.36
N GLU A 51 -8.57 3.66 12.54
CA GLU A 51 -8.76 4.96 11.86
C GLU A 51 -7.73 6.00 12.30
N VAL A 52 -7.40 6.02 13.60
CA VAL A 52 -6.36 6.89 14.16
C VAL A 52 -4.97 6.46 13.69
N ALA A 53 -4.68 5.15 13.67
CA ALA A 53 -3.42 4.59 13.19
C ALA A 53 -3.19 4.91 11.70
N ARG A 54 -4.25 4.79 10.88
CA ARG A 54 -4.25 5.12 9.45
C ARG A 54 -3.91 6.59 9.26
N SER A 55 -4.64 7.51 9.88
CA SER A 55 -4.39 8.95 9.72
C SER A 55 -3.02 9.37 10.25
N LEU A 56 -2.52 8.79 11.36
CA LEU A 56 -1.16 9.01 11.84
C LEU A 56 -0.12 8.57 10.79
N SER A 57 -0.26 7.36 10.25
CA SER A 57 0.69 6.81 9.26
C SER A 57 0.74 7.63 7.96
N GLN A 58 -0.41 8.11 7.50
CA GLN A 58 -0.54 8.86 6.24
C GLN A 58 -0.03 10.30 6.36
N ASN A 59 -0.34 10.96 7.47
CA ASN A 59 -0.20 12.41 7.58
C ASN A 59 0.87 12.86 8.58
N CYS A 60 1.24 12.03 9.56
CA CYS A 60 2.00 12.48 10.73
C CYS A 60 3.36 11.79 10.89
N LEU A 61 3.43 10.48 10.70
CA LEU A 61 4.59 9.67 11.10
C LEU A 61 5.84 9.88 10.22
N SER A 62 5.71 10.55 9.07
CA SER A 62 6.86 10.97 8.27
C SER A 62 7.73 12.03 8.98
N CYS A 63 7.17 12.74 9.97
CA CYS A 63 7.90 13.68 10.81
C CYS A 63 7.86 13.29 12.29
N HIS A 64 6.71 12.83 12.79
CA HIS A 64 6.46 12.44 14.19
C HIS A 64 6.63 10.93 14.45
N GLY A 65 7.40 10.24 13.60
CA GLY A 65 7.69 8.81 13.73
C GLY A 65 8.81 8.49 14.73
N ALA A 66 9.35 7.27 14.66
CA ALA A 66 10.39 6.78 15.56
C ALA A 66 11.68 7.55 15.38
N SER A 67 11.94 7.96 14.13
CA SER A 67 12.93 8.96 13.78
C SER A 67 12.21 10.29 13.60
N LEU A 68 12.47 11.24 14.50
CA LEU A 68 11.92 12.59 14.40
C LEU A 68 12.58 13.34 13.24
N ALA A 69 11.79 14.03 12.42
CA ALA A 69 12.29 14.81 11.29
C ALA A 69 11.77 16.25 11.33
N ARG A 70 12.45 17.16 10.63
CA ARG A 70 12.04 18.57 10.46
C ARG A 70 11.84 19.35 11.78
N GLY A 71 12.69 19.09 12.77
CA GLY A 71 12.73 19.84 14.03
C GLY A 71 11.59 19.55 15.00
N VAL A 72 10.80 18.49 14.77
CA VAL A 72 9.81 18.05 15.76
C VAL A 72 10.49 17.37 16.94
N SER A 73 9.93 17.52 18.14
CA SER A 73 10.52 17.04 19.39
C SER A 73 9.74 15.89 20.04
N ASN A 74 8.60 15.51 19.48
CA ASN A 74 7.70 14.52 20.06
C ASN A 74 7.28 13.44 19.04
N PRO A 75 7.49 12.15 19.34
CA PRO A 75 6.92 11.05 18.57
C PRO A 75 5.42 10.90 18.87
N LEU A 76 4.65 10.42 17.90
CA LEU A 76 3.19 10.20 18.00
C LEU A 76 2.81 8.76 17.60
N MET A 77 3.72 7.82 17.84
CA MET A 77 3.61 6.43 17.42
C MET A 77 2.93 5.52 18.41
N THR A 78 2.72 5.94 19.65
CA THR A 78 2.02 5.10 20.62
C THR A 78 0.90 5.87 21.26
N ARG A 79 -0.10 5.15 21.76
CA ARG A 79 -1.16 5.72 22.59
C ARG A 79 -0.59 6.50 23.77
N GLU A 80 0.42 5.96 24.44
CA GLU A 80 1.06 6.61 25.59
C GLU A 80 1.70 7.95 25.18
N GLN A 81 2.35 7.99 24.01
CA GLN A 81 2.92 9.22 23.47
C GLN A 81 1.84 10.27 23.17
N LEU A 82 0.73 9.86 22.56
CA LEU A 82 -0.42 10.73 22.27
C LEU A 82 -1.09 11.26 23.54
N LEU A 83 -1.14 10.47 24.60
CA LEU A 83 -1.76 10.87 25.87
C LEU A 83 -0.81 11.61 26.82
N SER A 84 0.48 11.64 26.54
CA SER A 84 1.45 12.37 27.36
C SER A 84 1.24 13.89 27.28
N PRO A 85 1.57 14.64 28.35
CA PRO A 85 1.48 16.11 28.36
C PRO A 85 2.29 16.74 27.23
N SER A 86 1.70 17.74 26.57
CA SER A 86 2.34 18.46 25.48
C SER A 86 3.42 19.40 26.01
N SER A 87 4.56 19.42 25.31
CA SER A 87 5.63 20.39 25.57
C SER A 87 5.23 21.84 25.33
N ALA A 88 4.20 22.09 24.51
CA ALA A 88 3.68 23.43 24.25
C ALA A 88 2.64 23.89 25.29
N ASP A 89 1.99 22.96 25.99
CA ASP A 89 1.00 23.22 27.02
C ASP A 89 0.83 21.95 27.87
N PRO A 90 1.42 21.89 29.08
CA PRO A 90 1.35 20.71 29.94
C PRO A 90 -0.07 20.38 30.44
N ALA A 91 -1.03 21.31 30.34
CA ALA A 91 -2.44 21.05 30.69
C ALA A 91 -3.19 20.27 29.59
N GLN A 92 -2.60 20.10 28.41
CA GLN A 92 -3.15 19.36 27.29
C GLN A 92 -2.26 18.17 26.92
N SER A 93 -2.88 17.06 26.54
CA SER A 93 -2.17 15.94 25.90
C SER A 93 -1.74 16.29 24.47
N TYR A 94 -0.76 15.56 23.93
CA TYR A 94 -0.41 15.68 22.51
C TYR A 94 -1.59 15.36 21.58
N LEU A 95 -2.52 14.48 21.97
CA LEU A 95 -3.76 14.19 21.25
C LEU A 95 -4.67 15.42 21.16
N GLN A 96 -4.93 16.09 22.29
CA GLN A 96 -5.74 17.31 22.32
C GLN A 96 -5.11 18.44 21.49
N ARG A 97 -3.78 18.59 21.60
CA ARG A 97 -3.02 19.53 20.77
C ARG A 97 -3.06 19.17 19.29
N ALA A 98 -2.97 17.89 18.95
CA ALA A 98 -3.04 17.43 17.57
C ALA A 98 -4.39 17.79 16.96
N ILE A 99 -5.51 17.47 17.63
CA ILE A 99 -6.87 17.82 17.17
C ILE A 99 -6.99 19.32 16.92
N LEU A 100 -6.56 20.16 17.87
CA LEU A 100 -6.58 21.60 17.71
C LEU A 100 -5.76 22.05 16.48
N ARG A 101 -4.56 21.51 16.29
CA ARG A 101 -3.66 21.91 15.19
C ARG A 101 -4.11 21.40 13.83
N MET A 102 -4.76 20.24 13.78
CA MET A 102 -5.35 19.68 12.55
C MET A 102 -6.53 20.53 12.05
N ARG A 103 -7.29 21.15 12.96
CA ARG A 103 -8.41 22.07 12.67
C ARG A 103 -8.00 23.51 12.35
N THR A 104 -6.77 23.92 12.62
CA THR A 104 -6.36 25.30 12.36
C THR A 104 -5.75 25.46 10.98
N SER A 105 -6.18 26.48 10.23
CA SER A 105 -5.55 26.92 8.98
C SER A 105 -4.57 28.07 9.23
N SER A 106 -3.49 27.80 9.97
CA SER A 106 -2.47 28.82 10.33
C SER A 106 -1.04 28.29 10.16
N ALA A 107 -0.03 29.16 10.37
CA ALA A 107 1.38 28.74 10.39
C ALA A 107 1.68 27.67 11.45
N ASN A 108 0.81 27.51 12.46
CA ASN A 108 0.94 26.50 13.51
C ASN A 108 0.14 25.22 13.24
N SER A 109 -0.51 25.11 12.08
CA SER A 109 -1.21 23.91 11.61
C SER A 109 -0.31 22.68 11.61
N MET A 110 -0.91 21.51 11.86
CA MET A 110 -0.23 20.23 11.69
C MET A 110 -1.16 19.27 10.93
N PRO A 111 -0.70 18.69 9.80
CA PRO A 111 0.61 18.90 9.16
C PRO A 111 0.84 20.35 8.66
N PRO A 112 2.10 20.82 8.54
CA PRO A 112 2.37 22.21 8.18
C PRO A 112 1.74 22.62 6.86
N GLY A 113 0.97 23.71 6.87
CA GLY A 113 0.32 24.26 5.68
C GLY A 113 -0.94 23.51 5.23
N ALA A 114 -1.44 22.56 6.04
CA ALA A 114 -2.63 21.79 5.72
C ALA A 114 -3.62 21.78 6.90
N HIS A 115 -4.87 22.14 6.60
CA HIS A 115 -6.02 21.75 7.42
C HIS A 115 -6.42 20.34 7.01
N LEU A 116 -6.42 19.38 7.94
CA LEU A 116 -6.85 18.03 7.60
C LEU A 116 -8.37 17.98 7.42
N PRO A 117 -8.88 17.14 6.50
CA PRO A 117 -10.32 17.01 6.33
C PRO A 117 -10.97 16.44 7.59
N GLU A 118 -12.23 16.80 7.84
CA GLU A 118 -12.98 16.36 9.03
C GLU A 118 -12.98 14.83 9.15
N ALA A 119 -12.97 14.10 8.03
CA ALA A 119 -12.88 12.63 8.00
C ALA A 119 -11.60 12.06 8.63
N ASP A 120 -10.50 12.82 8.64
CA ASP A 120 -9.25 12.43 9.30
C ASP A 120 -9.18 12.93 10.76
N ILE A 121 -9.98 13.94 11.14
CA ILE A 121 -9.99 14.54 12.48
C ILE A 121 -11.01 13.85 13.39
N ALA A 122 -12.22 13.58 12.88
CA ALA A 122 -13.33 13.00 13.64
C ALA A 122 -12.98 11.69 14.37
N PRO A 123 -12.16 10.77 13.82
CA PRO A 123 -11.75 9.57 14.56
C PRO A 123 -10.91 9.87 15.81
N PHE A 124 -10.07 10.92 15.79
CA PHE A 124 -9.30 11.33 16.97
C PHE A 124 -10.20 11.92 18.04
N GLU A 125 -11.24 12.66 17.65
CA GLU A 125 -12.20 13.27 18.57
C GLU A 125 -13.14 12.25 19.18
N ALA A 126 -13.67 11.34 18.37
CA ALA A 126 -14.48 10.22 18.86
C ALA A 126 -13.67 9.36 19.83
N TRP A 127 -12.40 9.09 19.50
CA TRP A 127 -11.51 8.35 20.39
C TRP A 127 -11.19 9.11 21.67
N LEU A 128 -10.89 10.42 21.59
CA LEU A 128 -10.67 11.26 22.78
C LEU A 128 -11.92 11.34 23.66
N ALA A 129 -13.11 11.52 23.07
CA ALA A 129 -14.39 11.58 23.76
C ALA A 129 -14.72 10.26 24.47
N ALA A 130 -14.31 9.13 23.89
CA ALA A 130 -14.41 7.81 24.52
C ALA A 130 -13.39 7.59 25.66
N GLY A 131 -12.57 8.59 26.01
CA GLY A 131 -11.51 8.48 27.03
C GLY A 131 -10.22 7.86 26.50
N ALA A 132 -10.05 7.85 25.18
CA ALA A 132 -8.91 7.27 24.47
C ALA A 132 -8.54 5.86 24.97
N PRO A 133 -9.47 4.88 24.96
CA PRO A 133 -9.18 3.53 25.43
C PRO A 133 -8.06 2.90 24.60
N ALA A 134 -7.29 2.01 25.22
CA ALA A 134 -6.31 1.22 24.51
C ALA A 134 -7.03 0.36 23.46
N ALA A 135 -6.59 0.45 22.22
CA ALA A 135 -7.13 -0.33 21.12
C ALA A 135 -5.98 -0.98 20.36
N THR A 136 -6.20 -2.20 19.88
CA THR A 136 -5.27 -2.84 18.98
C THR A 136 -5.80 -2.68 17.57
N CYS A 137 -5.12 -1.90 16.74
CA CYS A 137 -5.25 -2.08 15.30
C CYS A 137 -4.47 -3.34 14.91
N SER A 138 -5.10 -4.49 15.17
CA SER A 138 -4.67 -5.78 14.65
C SER A 138 -5.39 -5.98 13.32
N THR A 139 -4.65 -6.33 12.28
CA THR A 139 -5.23 -6.84 11.03
C THR A 139 -5.86 -8.24 11.20
N ASP A 140 -5.88 -8.79 12.42
CA ASP A 140 -6.63 -9.97 12.79
C ASP A 140 -7.61 -9.63 13.92
N ALA A 141 -8.90 -9.55 13.58
CA ALA A 141 -10.00 -9.71 14.53
C ALA A 141 -11.12 -10.49 13.83
N GLY A 142 -11.43 -11.66 14.42
CA GLY A 142 -12.22 -12.72 13.83
C GLY A 142 -13.68 -12.38 13.55
N ALA A 143 -14.24 -13.22 12.69
CA ALA A 143 -15.64 -13.25 12.32
C ALA A 143 -16.56 -13.17 13.54
N VAL A 144 -17.32 -12.08 13.62
CA VAL A 144 -18.66 -12.13 14.19
C VAL A 144 -19.58 -12.33 13.00
N GLU A 145 -20.28 -13.47 12.97
CA GLU A 145 -21.34 -13.68 11.99
C GLU A 145 -22.41 -12.62 12.21
N VAL A 146 -22.54 -11.74 11.22
CA VAL A 146 -23.71 -10.91 10.99
C VAL A 146 -24.14 -11.10 9.55
N ASP A 147 -25.46 -11.21 9.42
CA ASP A 147 -26.28 -11.59 8.29
C ASP A 147 -25.75 -11.20 6.90
N ALA A 148 -25.81 -12.15 5.97
CA ALA A 148 -25.47 -12.00 4.57
C ALA A 148 -26.57 -11.20 3.85
N SER A 149 -26.65 -9.91 4.12
CA SER A 149 -27.23 -8.95 3.18
C SER A 149 -26.79 -7.53 3.51
N VAL A 150 -26.14 -6.91 2.53
CA VAL A 150 -25.63 -5.53 2.47
C VAL A 150 -24.14 -5.34 2.86
N THR A 151 -23.27 -5.49 1.86
CA THR A 151 -21.98 -4.81 1.76
C THR A 151 -22.18 -3.39 1.18
N PRO A 152 -21.68 -2.31 1.81
CA PRO A 152 -21.77 -0.96 1.25
C PRO A 152 -20.84 -0.79 0.04
N GLY A 153 -21.40 -0.82 -1.17
CA GLY A 153 -20.69 -0.57 -2.44
C GLY A 153 -21.23 -1.29 -3.67
N ASP A 154 -22.04 -2.33 -3.49
CA ASP A 154 -22.23 -3.36 -4.51
C ASP A 154 -23.32 -3.10 -5.58
N ASP A 155 -24.05 -1.98 -5.55
CA ASP A 155 -25.27 -1.83 -6.38
C ASP A 155 -25.12 -0.98 -7.65
N LEU A 156 -23.90 -0.70 -8.13
CA LEU A 156 -23.68 0.09 -9.34
C LEU A 156 -23.54 -0.81 -10.59
N PRO A 157 -24.21 -0.47 -11.72
CA PRO A 157 -23.96 -1.16 -12.99
C PRO A 157 -22.48 -1.02 -13.43
N CYS A 158 -21.95 -2.02 -14.14
CA CYS A 158 -20.52 -2.04 -14.48
C CYS A 158 -20.05 -0.81 -15.26
N ALA A 159 -20.82 -0.35 -16.25
CA ALA A 159 -20.48 0.86 -17.01
C ALA A 159 -20.41 2.13 -16.14
N VAL A 160 -21.22 2.21 -15.08
CA VAL A 160 -21.20 3.32 -14.11
C VAL A 160 -19.98 3.20 -13.20
N GLN A 161 -19.70 2.00 -12.71
CA GLN A 161 -18.54 1.74 -11.86
C GLN A 161 -17.21 2.00 -12.59
N GLU A 162 -17.09 1.55 -13.84
CA GLU A 162 -15.92 1.78 -14.69
C GLU A 162 -15.69 3.28 -14.94
N LEU A 163 -16.74 4.03 -15.27
CA LEU A 163 -16.63 5.48 -15.47
C LEU A 163 -16.13 6.19 -14.21
N LEU A 164 -16.73 5.88 -13.06
CA LEU A 164 -16.36 6.51 -11.79
C LEU A 164 -14.91 6.20 -11.44
N ALA A 165 -14.50 4.94 -11.56
CA ALA A 165 -13.14 4.49 -11.34
C ALA A 165 -12.13 5.23 -12.22
N ALA A 166 -12.41 5.33 -13.53
CA ALA A 166 -11.50 5.92 -14.50
C ALA A 166 -11.38 7.45 -14.36
N GLU A 167 -12.50 8.14 -14.15
CA GLU A 167 -12.56 9.60 -14.34
C GLU A 167 -12.78 10.39 -13.04
N CYS A 168 -13.39 9.79 -12.02
CA CYS A 168 -13.91 10.53 -10.86
C CYS A 168 -13.14 10.26 -9.57
N THR A 169 -12.68 9.03 -9.35
CA THR A 169 -12.11 8.61 -8.05
C THR A 169 -10.77 9.25 -7.69
N SER A 170 -10.07 9.87 -8.65
CA SER A 170 -8.83 10.62 -8.38
C SER A 170 -9.04 11.79 -7.41
N CYS A 171 -10.26 12.35 -7.38
CA CYS A 171 -10.68 13.38 -6.42
C CYS A 171 -11.84 12.88 -5.55
N HIS A 172 -12.82 12.18 -6.11
CA HIS A 172 -14.02 11.72 -5.42
C HIS A 172 -13.87 10.33 -4.75
N SER A 173 -12.68 10.03 -4.21
CA SER A 173 -12.44 8.81 -3.42
C SER A 173 -13.13 8.87 -2.05
N SER A 174 -13.00 7.80 -1.26
CA SER A 174 -13.30 7.80 0.17
C SER A 174 -11.99 7.55 0.95
N PRO A 175 -11.47 8.53 1.70
CA PRO A 175 -11.97 9.91 1.82
C PRO A 175 -11.79 10.73 0.52
N PRO A 176 -12.59 11.78 0.28
CA PRO A 176 -12.41 12.70 -0.86
C PRO A 176 -11.06 13.43 -0.81
N ARG A 177 -10.55 13.80 -1.99
CA ARG A 177 -9.23 14.40 -2.20
C ARG A 177 -9.32 15.58 -3.17
N ASN A 178 -8.29 16.41 -3.20
CA ASN A 178 -8.11 17.50 -4.18
C ASN A 178 -9.30 18.49 -4.25
N GLY A 179 -9.91 18.80 -3.10
CA GLY A 179 -11.03 19.75 -3.01
C GLY A 179 -12.40 19.16 -3.34
N ALA A 180 -12.50 17.85 -3.62
CA ALA A 180 -13.79 17.17 -3.59
C ALA A 180 -14.30 17.05 -2.15
N GLU A 181 -15.60 17.26 -1.95
CA GLU A 181 -16.25 17.24 -0.63
C GLU A 181 -17.03 15.95 -0.38
N ILE A 182 -17.26 15.15 -1.42
CA ILE A 182 -18.10 13.95 -1.37
C ILE A 182 -17.43 12.78 -2.09
N PRO A 183 -17.52 11.55 -1.54
CA PRO A 183 -17.16 10.35 -2.27
C PRO A 183 -18.19 10.07 -3.37
N LEU A 184 -17.78 9.37 -4.42
CA LEU A 184 -18.67 8.88 -5.48
C LEU A 184 -18.44 7.39 -5.75
N LEU A 185 -18.11 6.62 -4.70
CA LEU A 185 -17.68 5.22 -4.85
C LEU A 185 -18.85 4.24 -4.84
N THR A 186 -19.95 4.61 -4.20
CA THR A 186 -21.09 3.72 -3.97
C THR A 186 -22.38 4.30 -4.53
N ARG A 187 -23.37 3.43 -4.78
CA ARG A 187 -24.73 3.86 -5.12
C ARG A 187 -25.35 4.71 -4.02
N ALA A 188 -25.03 4.44 -2.76
CA ALA A 188 -25.48 5.25 -1.63
C ALA A 188 -24.91 6.68 -1.69
N ASP A 189 -23.62 6.83 -2.01
CA ASP A 189 -22.98 8.14 -2.19
C ASP A 189 -23.68 8.95 -3.29
N LEU A 190 -24.04 8.29 -4.39
CA LEU A 190 -24.69 8.87 -5.56
C LEU A 190 -26.17 9.22 -5.31
N LEU A 191 -26.84 8.47 -4.44
CA LEU A 191 -28.23 8.74 -4.05
C LEU A 191 -28.35 9.75 -2.91
N ALA A 192 -27.25 10.07 -2.23
CA ALA A 192 -27.27 11.06 -1.15
C ALA A 192 -27.82 12.41 -1.65
N PRO A 193 -28.50 13.18 -0.78
CA PRO A 193 -28.93 14.54 -1.13
C PRO A 193 -27.74 15.42 -1.47
N SER A 194 -27.87 16.21 -2.53
CA SER A 194 -26.87 17.22 -2.88
C SER A 194 -26.88 18.37 -1.86
N THR A 195 -25.75 18.58 -1.19
CA THR A 195 -25.56 19.70 -0.24
C THR A 195 -25.55 21.07 -0.93
N ALA A 196 -25.20 21.11 -2.21
CA ALA A 196 -25.07 22.34 -2.98
C ALA A 196 -26.32 22.70 -3.80
N GLN A 197 -27.25 21.76 -3.99
CA GLN A 197 -28.49 22.00 -4.74
C GLN A 197 -29.63 21.19 -4.11
N PRO A 198 -30.49 21.84 -3.31
CA PRO A 198 -31.64 21.18 -2.68
C PRO A 198 -32.57 20.55 -3.72
N GLY A 199 -33.11 19.36 -3.41
CA GLY A 199 -34.04 18.64 -4.29
C GLY A 199 -33.39 17.76 -5.35
N MET A 200 -32.05 17.71 -5.42
CA MET A 200 -31.31 16.79 -6.29
C MET A 200 -30.52 15.76 -5.48
N THR A 201 -30.36 14.57 -6.02
CA THR A 201 -29.34 13.63 -5.58
C THR A 201 -27.96 14.04 -6.10
N VAL A 202 -26.90 13.50 -5.49
CA VAL A 202 -25.53 13.67 -5.96
C VAL A 202 -25.37 13.21 -7.41
N ALA A 203 -26.00 12.10 -7.82
CA ALA A 203 -25.96 11.60 -9.20
C ALA A 203 -26.61 12.56 -10.20
N GLN A 204 -27.78 13.12 -9.86
CA GLN A 204 -28.46 14.12 -10.69
C GLN A 204 -27.60 15.37 -10.83
N ARG A 205 -26.99 15.84 -9.74
CA ARG A 205 -26.06 16.96 -9.79
C ARG A 205 -24.81 16.63 -10.60
N ALA A 206 -24.29 15.40 -10.50
CA ALA A 206 -23.12 14.98 -11.27
C ALA A 206 -23.39 15.06 -12.79
N VAL A 207 -24.57 14.65 -13.25
CA VAL A 207 -24.97 14.81 -14.66
C VAL A 207 -24.90 16.29 -15.08
N VAL A 208 -25.54 17.19 -14.32
CA VAL A 208 -25.51 18.63 -14.61
C VAL A 208 -24.08 19.14 -14.71
N ARG A 209 -23.21 18.76 -13.77
CA ARG A 209 -21.81 19.21 -13.73
C ARG A 209 -20.94 18.61 -14.84
N MET A 210 -21.27 17.43 -15.36
CA MET A 210 -20.55 16.84 -16.49
C MET A 210 -20.99 17.43 -17.84
N THR A 211 -22.22 17.96 -17.92
CA THR A 211 -22.79 18.49 -19.17
C THR A 211 -22.79 20.01 -19.28
N ASP A 212 -22.71 20.73 -18.15
CA ASP A 212 -22.71 22.20 -18.12
C ASP A 212 -21.28 22.77 -18.06
N SER A 213 -20.94 23.59 -19.06
CA SER A 213 -19.65 24.28 -19.16
C SER A 213 -19.35 25.28 -18.02
N ALA A 214 -20.36 25.78 -17.30
CA ALA A 214 -20.20 26.77 -16.24
C ALA A 214 -19.85 26.19 -14.87
N MET A 215 -20.15 24.90 -14.63
CA MET A 215 -19.95 24.22 -13.34
C MET A 215 -19.29 22.84 -13.53
N MET A 216 -18.29 22.80 -14.42
CA MET A 216 -17.69 21.57 -14.94
C MET A 216 -17.08 20.66 -13.86
N MET A 217 -17.36 19.37 -13.99
CA MET A 217 -16.58 18.28 -13.41
C MET A 217 -16.28 17.25 -14.50
N PRO A 218 -15.05 16.72 -14.57
CA PRO A 218 -13.91 16.95 -13.68
C PRO A 218 -13.25 18.34 -13.87
N PRO A 219 -12.43 18.81 -12.90
CA PRO A 219 -11.69 20.06 -13.06
C PRO A 219 -10.71 19.95 -14.23
N GLY A 220 -10.85 20.81 -15.24
CA GLY A 220 -9.98 20.80 -16.43
C GLY A 220 -10.70 20.56 -17.75
N GLY A 221 -11.98 20.18 -17.73
CA GLY A 221 -12.80 20.09 -18.93
C GLY A 221 -14.01 19.18 -18.77
N THR A 222 -14.97 19.28 -19.68
CA THR A 222 -16.06 18.31 -19.79
C THR A 222 -15.55 17.01 -20.40
N LEU A 223 -16.04 15.88 -19.91
CA LEU A 223 -15.79 14.58 -20.53
C LEU A 223 -16.56 14.49 -21.86
N PRO A 224 -16.06 13.73 -22.86
CA PRO A 224 -16.80 13.48 -24.09
C PRO A 224 -18.18 12.87 -23.80
N ALA A 225 -19.23 13.30 -24.52
CA ALA A 225 -20.60 12.83 -24.29
C ALA A 225 -20.71 11.28 -24.31
N ALA A 226 -20.00 10.63 -25.22
CA ALA A 226 -19.94 9.17 -25.32
C ALA A 226 -19.37 8.50 -24.05
N ARG A 227 -18.49 9.17 -23.30
CA ARG A 227 -17.90 8.63 -22.06
C ARG A 227 -18.87 8.68 -20.89
N ILE A 228 -19.75 9.68 -20.84
CA ILE A 228 -20.71 9.86 -19.74
C ILE A 228 -22.10 9.30 -20.03
N GLN A 229 -22.36 8.86 -21.27
CA GLN A 229 -23.70 8.45 -21.72
C GLN A 229 -24.32 7.36 -20.82
N ALA A 230 -23.54 6.32 -20.47
CA ALA A 230 -24.03 5.24 -19.60
C ALA A 230 -24.45 5.73 -18.21
N PHE A 231 -23.77 6.75 -17.67
CA PHE A 231 -24.13 7.37 -16.40
C PHE A 231 -25.38 8.24 -16.53
N VAL A 232 -25.49 9.01 -17.61
CA VAL A 232 -26.69 9.82 -17.91
C VAL A 232 -27.92 8.94 -18.06
N ASP A 233 -27.83 7.86 -18.83
CA ASP A 233 -28.93 6.91 -19.04
C ASP A 233 -29.31 6.20 -17.74
N TRP A 234 -28.33 5.82 -16.92
CA TRP A 234 -28.58 5.22 -15.61
C TRP A 234 -29.31 6.17 -14.65
N VAL A 235 -28.93 7.45 -14.63
CA VAL A 235 -29.63 8.47 -13.83
C VAL A 235 -31.04 8.71 -14.36
N ALA A 236 -31.22 8.78 -15.70
CA ALA A 236 -32.53 8.93 -16.33
C ALA A 236 -33.46 7.74 -16.05
N ALA A 237 -32.91 6.53 -15.94
CA ALA A 237 -33.62 5.31 -15.56
C ALA A 237 -33.99 5.24 -14.06
N GLY A 238 -33.72 6.29 -13.28
CA GLY A 238 -34.03 6.32 -11.84
C GLY A 238 -32.98 5.62 -10.98
N THR A 239 -31.73 5.51 -11.46
CA THR A 239 -30.58 4.94 -10.73
C THR A 239 -30.86 3.55 -10.15
N PRO A 240 -31.31 2.57 -10.96
CA PRO A 240 -31.58 1.22 -10.48
C PRO A 240 -30.33 0.62 -9.85
N GLY A 241 -30.50 -0.02 -8.68
CA GLY A 241 -29.44 -0.78 -8.04
C GLY A 241 -29.25 -2.08 -8.80
N THR A 242 -28.20 -2.17 -9.59
CA THR A 242 -27.83 -3.39 -10.29
C THR A 242 -26.42 -3.70 -9.87
N ARG A 243 -26.22 -4.87 -9.27
CA ARG A 243 -24.89 -5.29 -8.90
C ARG A 243 -24.04 -5.49 -10.14
N CYS A 244 -22.89 -4.83 -10.18
CA CYS A 244 -21.86 -5.22 -11.14
C CYS A 244 -21.26 -6.54 -10.66
N ASP A 245 -21.97 -7.63 -10.94
CA ASP A 245 -21.35 -8.94 -11.03
C ASP A 245 -20.71 -9.01 -12.42
N ALA A 246 -19.69 -8.18 -12.66
CA ALA A 246 -18.84 -8.43 -13.82
C ALA A 246 -18.30 -9.86 -13.63
N PRO A 247 -18.56 -10.80 -14.56
CA PRO A 247 -17.76 -12.01 -14.58
C PRO A 247 -16.29 -11.56 -14.59
N PRO A 248 -15.37 -12.25 -13.90
CA PRO A 248 -13.98 -11.86 -13.89
C PRO A 248 -13.55 -11.68 -15.34
N VAL A 249 -13.37 -10.42 -15.76
CA VAL A 249 -12.90 -10.10 -17.09
C VAL A 249 -11.53 -10.73 -17.10
N ASP A 250 -11.33 -11.73 -17.95
CA ASP A 250 -10.03 -12.36 -18.08
C ASP A 250 -9.00 -11.23 -18.25
N PRO A 251 -8.06 -11.04 -17.31
CA PRO A 251 -7.13 -9.92 -17.40
C PRO A 251 -6.26 -10.03 -18.66
N PHE A 252 -6.20 -11.21 -19.28
CA PHE A 252 -5.55 -11.47 -20.56
C PHE A 252 -6.45 -11.27 -21.79
N ALA A 253 -7.73 -10.91 -21.61
CA ALA A 253 -8.59 -10.44 -22.69
C ALA A 253 -8.50 -8.91 -22.91
N ALA A 254 -7.78 -8.20 -22.06
CA ALA A 254 -7.56 -6.76 -22.19
C ALA A 254 -6.68 -6.43 -23.42
N PRO A 255 -6.94 -5.31 -24.13
CA PRO A 255 -6.10 -4.91 -25.25
C PRO A 255 -4.68 -4.54 -24.80
N GLU A 256 -3.74 -4.57 -25.74
CA GLU A 256 -2.37 -4.11 -25.53
C GLU A 256 -2.33 -2.59 -25.30
N GLN A 257 -2.35 -2.15 -24.04
CA GLN A 257 -2.32 -0.74 -23.68
C GLN A 257 -1.77 -0.53 -22.28
N CYS A 258 -1.30 0.70 -21.99
CA CYS A 258 -0.95 1.09 -20.64
C CYS A 258 -2.21 1.53 -19.88
N THR A 259 -2.78 0.65 -19.06
CA THR A 259 -4.07 0.87 -18.38
C THR A 259 -4.01 2.08 -17.46
N THR A 260 -2.87 2.31 -16.81
CA THR A 260 -2.71 3.45 -15.91
C THR A 260 -2.45 4.77 -16.62
N MET A 261 -2.23 4.75 -17.95
CA MET A 261 -1.82 5.89 -18.77
C MET A 261 -0.56 6.60 -18.26
N ARG A 262 0.21 5.97 -17.36
CA ARG A 262 1.41 6.53 -16.75
C ARG A 262 2.59 5.64 -17.11
N THR A 263 3.57 6.22 -17.78
CA THR A 263 4.78 5.49 -18.17
C THR A 263 6.01 6.02 -17.45
N TRP A 264 6.97 5.13 -17.20
CA TRP A 264 8.32 5.49 -16.80
C TRP A 264 9.03 6.25 -17.93
N THR A 265 9.52 7.45 -17.64
CA THR A 265 10.22 8.33 -18.61
C THR A 265 11.69 8.56 -18.27
N GLY A 266 12.18 8.01 -17.16
CA GLY A 266 13.54 8.21 -16.68
C GLY A 266 14.62 7.41 -17.40
N GLY A 267 14.27 6.64 -18.43
CA GLY A 267 15.20 5.76 -19.14
C GLY A 267 15.93 4.80 -18.17
N ASN A 268 17.24 4.66 -18.32
CA ASN A 268 18.05 3.81 -17.43
C ASN A 268 18.55 4.52 -16.18
N ARG A 269 17.95 5.65 -15.79
CA ARG A 269 18.29 6.34 -14.55
C ARG A 269 17.96 5.44 -13.36
N GLU A 270 18.94 5.26 -12.48
CA GLU A 270 18.81 4.44 -11.28
C GLU A 270 17.62 4.89 -10.42
N SER A 271 16.71 3.95 -10.17
CA SER A 271 15.53 4.16 -9.34
C SER A 271 14.90 2.80 -9.01
N GLN A 272 14.29 2.68 -7.84
CA GLN A 272 13.43 1.53 -7.52
C GLN A 272 12.21 1.39 -8.45
N PHE A 273 11.86 2.47 -9.15
CA PHE A 273 10.72 2.54 -10.06
C PHE A 273 11.11 2.34 -11.53
N MET A 274 12.39 2.08 -11.82
CA MET A 274 12.87 2.10 -13.20
C MET A 274 12.30 0.97 -14.04
N ASN A 275 12.05 1.27 -15.31
CA ASN A 275 11.76 0.32 -16.38
C ASN A 275 10.74 -0.80 -16.03
N PRO A 276 9.53 -0.47 -15.52
CA PRO A 276 8.52 -1.49 -15.26
C PRO A 276 8.21 -2.34 -16.51
N GLY A 277 8.03 -3.65 -16.33
CA GLY A 277 7.76 -4.60 -17.41
C GLY A 277 8.98 -5.04 -18.22
N GLN A 278 10.15 -4.40 -18.06
CA GLN A 278 11.38 -4.88 -18.69
C GLN A 278 12.05 -6.00 -17.88
N GLU A 279 12.91 -6.80 -18.55
CA GLU A 279 13.78 -7.76 -17.88
C GLU A 279 14.67 -7.05 -16.86
N CYS A 280 14.63 -7.51 -15.61
CA CYS A 280 15.34 -6.86 -14.51
C CYS A 280 16.75 -7.44 -14.38
N ILE A 281 16.85 -8.76 -14.19
CA ILE A 281 18.10 -9.42 -13.80
C ILE A 281 19.08 -9.47 -14.96
N SER A 282 18.60 -9.83 -16.16
CA SER A 282 19.40 -9.87 -17.38
C SER A 282 19.96 -8.48 -17.74
N CYS A 283 19.11 -7.44 -17.65
CA CYS A 283 19.51 -6.06 -17.89
C CYS A 283 20.55 -5.59 -16.87
N HIS A 284 20.30 -5.82 -15.57
CA HIS A 284 21.22 -5.44 -14.50
C HIS A 284 22.56 -6.18 -14.60
N ARG A 285 22.58 -7.46 -14.99
CA ARG A 285 23.82 -8.20 -15.24
C ARG A 285 24.64 -7.57 -16.35
N ARG A 286 24.00 -7.18 -17.47
CA ARG A 286 24.67 -6.54 -18.62
C ARG A 286 25.19 -5.15 -18.30
N MET A 287 24.41 -4.37 -17.55
CA MET A 287 24.71 -2.97 -17.23
C MET A 287 25.46 -2.79 -15.90
N ARG A 288 25.87 -3.89 -15.25
CA ARG A 288 26.55 -3.90 -13.94
C ARG A 288 25.74 -3.24 -12.80
N GLY A 289 24.42 -3.37 -12.87
CA GLY A 289 23.50 -2.98 -11.79
C GLY A 289 23.49 -3.97 -10.62
N PRO A 290 22.70 -3.69 -9.57
CA PRO A 290 22.53 -4.60 -8.44
C PRO A 290 22.09 -6.01 -8.86
N SER A 291 22.63 -7.03 -8.19
CA SER A 291 22.17 -8.41 -8.35
C SER A 291 20.83 -8.63 -7.62
N TYR A 292 19.96 -9.41 -8.24
CA TYR A 292 18.68 -9.84 -7.68
C TYR A 292 18.55 -11.36 -7.80
N GLY A 293 17.90 -11.97 -6.82
CA GLY A 293 17.45 -13.35 -6.88
C GLY A 293 16.12 -13.46 -7.61
N PHE A 294 15.21 -12.52 -7.37
CA PHE A 294 13.92 -12.41 -8.06
C PHE A 294 13.59 -10.96 -8.36
N ALA A 295 13.01 -10.68 -9.52
CA ALA A 295 12.51 -9.36 -9.88
C ALA A 295 11.44 -9.44 -10.98
N GLY A 296 10.45 -8.56 -10.90
CA GLY A 296 9.39 -8.45 -11.90
C GLY A 296 8.47 -7.26 -11.67
N THR A 297 7.41 -7.17 -12.46
CA THR A 297 6.42 -6.09 -12.38
C THR A 297 5.00 -6.66 -12.39
N LEU A 298 4.18 -6.18 -11.46
CA LEU A 298 2.77 -6.51 -11.34
C LEU A 298 1.88 -5.45 -12.00
N TYR A 299 0.82 -5.89 -12.66
CA TYR A 299 -0.11 -5.07 -13.43
C TYR A 299 -1.58 -5.36 -13.11
N ALA A 300 -2.46 -4.45 -13.54
CA ALA A 300 -3.91 -4.65 -13.53
C ALA A 300 -4.39 -5.50 -14.74
N SER A 301 -3.70 -5.43 -15.89
CA SER A 301 -4.05 -6.19 -17.10
C SER A 301 -2.86 -6.96 -17.68
N GLY A 302 -3.17 -7.96 -18.51
CA GLY A 302 -2.22 -8.97 -19.00
C GLY A 302 -1.31 -8.50 -20.11
N HIS A 303 -1.63 -7.40 -20.78
CA HIS A 303 -0.99 -7.01 -22.05
C HIS A 303 -0.35 -5.61 -22.02
N GLU A 304 0.22 -5.25 -20.87
CA GLU A 304 0.76 -3.90 -20.65
C GLU A 304 2.12 -3.71 -21.34
N PRO A 305 2.35 -2.58 -22.02
CA PRO A 305 3.61 -2.32 -22.69
C PRO A 305 4.75 -2.09 -21.71
N ASN A 306 5.99 -2.31 -22.17
CA ASN A 306 7.18 -1.96 -21.40
C ASN A 306 7.13 -0.48 -20.99
N ASN A 307 7.63 -0.21 -19.79
CA ASN A 307 7.61 1.08 -19.13
C ASN A 307 6.22 1.57 -18.71
N CYS A 308 5.14 0.81 -18.89
CA CYS A 308 3.88 1.17 -18.24
C CYS A 308 4.00 0.97 -16.73
N ASN A 309 3.64 1.98 -15.94
CA ASN A 309 3.58 1.84 -14.48
C ASN A 309 2.38 0.96 -14.17
N GLY A 310 2.62 -0.22 -13.58
CA GLY A 310 1.56 -1.19 -13.34
C GLY A 310 0.51 -0.73 -12.32
N GLY A 311 0.88 0.25 -11.48
CA GLY A 311 0.01 0.86 -10.49
C GLY A 311 -0.45 -0.15 -9.46
N ALA A 312 0.13 -0.14 -8.26
CA ALA A 312 -0.49 -0.83 -7.14
C ALA A 312 -1.42 0.15 -6.40
N PRO A 313 -2.75 0.06 -6.60
CA PRO A 313 -3.65 0.41 -5.52
C PRO A 313 -4.72 -0.67 -5.38
N THR A 314 -4.53 -1.56 -4.41
CA THR A 314 -5.67 -2.22 -3.79
C THR A 314 -5.75 -1.72 -2.36
N VAL A 315 -6.98 -1.56 -1.86
CA VAL A 315 -7.26 -1.30 -0.44
C VAL A 315 -6.63 -2.37 0.47
N ASP A 316 -6.38 -3.55 -0.09
CA ASP A 316 -5.70 -4.68 0.54
C ASP A 316 -4.21 -4.75 0.18
N ALA A 317 -3.40 -5.30 1.09
CA ALA A 317 -1.98 -5.53 0.84
C ALA A 317 -1.77 -6.57 -0.28
N VAL A 318 -1.08 -6.17 -1.35
CA VAL A 318 -0.67 -7.08 -2.44
C VAL A 318 0.64 -7.78 -2.07
N ILE A 319 0.65 -9.11 -2.18
CA ILE A 319 1.83 -9.92 -1.89
C ILE A 319 2.17 -10.81 -3.09
N VAL A 320 3.41 -10.72 -3.56
CA VAL A 320 4.02 -11.71 -4.44
C VAL A 320 4.75 -12.73 -3.55
N GLU A 321 4.21 -13.92 -3.45
CA GLU A 321 4.82 -15.02 -2.70
C GLU A 321 5.57 -15.95 -3.65
N ILE A 322 6.82 -16.24 -3.33
CA ILE A 322 7.73 -17.11 -4.09
C ILE A 322 8.12 -18.27 -3.18
N ARG A 323 7.81 -19.50 -3.58
CA ARG A 323 8.08 -20.71 -2.81
C ARG A 323 9.10 -21.59 -3.53
N GLY A 324 10.24 -21.84 -2.89
CA GLY A 324 11.27 -22.74 -3.41
C GLY A 324 10.95 -24.22 -3.22
N ALA A 325 11.72 -25.07 -3.91
CA ALA A 325 11.63 -26.53 -3.79
C ALA A 325 11.94 -27.05 -2.37
N ASP A 326 12.67 -26.26 -1.57
CA ASP A 326 12.97 -26.53 -0.16
C ASP A 326 11.82 -26.12 0.79
N GLY A 327 10.71 -25.61 0.24
CA GLY A 327 9.55 -25.15 0.98
C GLY A 327 9.69 -23.75 1.57
N ARG A 328 10.85 -23.09 1.45
CA ARG A 328 11.03 -21.71 1.93
C ARG A 328 10.25 -20.73 1.07
N THR A 329 9.65 -19.72 1.70
CA THR A 329 8.84 -18.70 1.04
C THR A 329 9.42 -17.31 1.21
N LEU A 330 9.49 -16.54 0.13
CA LEU A 330 9.72 -15.10 0.13
C LEU A 330 8.39 -14.39 -0.14
N ARG A 331 8.09 -13.32 0.59
CA ARG A 331 6.92 -12.47 0.36
C ARG A 331 7.41 -11.07 0.01
N LEU A 332 7.02 -10.59 -1.17
CA LEU A 332 7.45 -9.31 -1.71
C LEU A 332 6.24 -8.40 -1.92
N THR A 333 6.38 -7.13 -1.56
CA THR A 333 5.36 -6.11 -1.82
C THR A 333 5.78 -5.30 -3.05
N PRO A 334 4.96 -5.28 -4.12
CA PRO A 334 5.19 -4.38 -5.25
C PRO A 334 5.20 -2.91 -4.81
N ASN A 335 6.06 -2.10 -5.41
CA ASN A 335 6.11 -0.67 -5.15
C ASN A 335 5.05 0.10 -5.95
N ALA A 336 5.09 1.45 -5.89
CA ALA A 336 4.09 2.32 -6.52
C ALA A 336 3.93 2.15 -8.05
N VAL A 337 4.92 1.58 -8.75
CA VAL A 337 4.84 1.29 -10.20
C VAL A 337 4.66 -0.20 -10.51
N GLY A 338 4.41 -1.01 -9.48
CA GLY A 338 4.22 -2.46 -9.60
C GLY A 338 5.52 -3.27 -9.55
N ASN A 339 6.70 -2.63 -9.47
CA ASN A 339 7.97 -3.35 -9.41
C ASN A 339 8.15 -4.05 -8.07
N PHE A 340 8.59 -5.30 -8.10
CA PHE A 340 9.04 -6.05 -6.93
C PHE A 340 10.39 -6.69 -7.23
N TYR A 341 11.26 -6.76 -6.24
CA TYR A 341 12.58 -7.38 -6.38
C TYR A 341 13.19 -7.73 -5.02
N THR A 342 14.10 -8.69 -5.00
CA THR A 342 14.85 -9.09 -3.81
C THR A 342 16.21 -9.66 -4.19
N ARG A 343 17.19 -9.52 -3.28
CA ARG A 343 18.50 -10.18 -3.38
C ARG A 343 18.46 -11.62 -2.87
N SER A 344 17.46 -11.95 -2.05
CA SER A 344 17.29 -13.29 -1.49
C SER A 344 16.92 -14.28 -2.58
N THR A 345 17.35 -15.53 -2.39
CA THR A 345 17.04 -16.65 -3.27
C THR A 345 16.28 -17.74 -2.51
N VAL A 346 15.65 -18.64 -3.25
CA VAL A 346 15.07 -19.90 -2.74
C VAL A 346 15.63 -21.05 -3.58
N ALA A 347 15.46 -22.29 -3.11
CA ALA A 347 15.83 -23.46 -3.90
C ALA A 347 14.98 -23.54 -5.19
N LEU A 348 15.62 -23.84 -6.31
CA LEU A 348 14.97 -24.04 -7.61
C LEU A 348 14.59 -25.53 -7.82
N PRO A 349 13.55 -25.83 -8.61
CA PRO A 349 12.61 -24.88 -9.20
C PRO A 349 11.71 -24.23 -8.14
N TYR A 350 11.16 -23.06 -8.45
CA TYR A 350 10.24 -22.35 -7.55
C TYR A 350 8.84 -22.25 -8.17
N THR A 351 7.84 -21.99 -7.33
CA THR A 351 6.49 -21.56 -7.75
C THR A 351 6.22 -20.16 -7.19
N ALA A 352 5.38 -19.37 -7.84
CA ALA A 352 4.95 -18.10 -7.28
C ALA A 352 3.44 -17.88 -7.41
N ARG A 353 2.93 -17.01 -6.54
CA ARG A 353 1.55 -16.53 -6.58
C ARG A 353 1.46 -15.07 -6.19
N VAL A 354 0.46 -14.38 -6.75
CA VAL A 354 0.02 -13.05 -6.32
C VAL A 354 -1.18 -13.24 -5.41
N ILE A 355 -1.19 -12.57 -4.26
CA ILE A 355 -2.22 -12.67 -3.23
C ILE A 355 -2.77 -11.27 -2.93
N VAL A 356 -4.09 -11.13 -2.91
CA VAL A 356 -4.82 -9.92 -2.52
C VAL A 356 -6.01 -10.35 -1.67
N GLY A 357 -5.96 -10.07 -0.36
CA GLY A 357 -6.96 -10.59 0.58
C GLY A 357 -7.06 -12.12 0.50
N ALA A 358 -8.26 -12.63 0.23
CA ALA A 358 -8.54 -14.06 0.04
C ALA A 358 -8.31 -14.57 -1.41
N ARG A 359 -8.04 -13.67 -2.37
CA ARG A 359 -7.87 -14.01 -3.79
C ARG A 359 -6.41 -14.29 -4.09
N GLU A 360 -6.16 -15.24 -4.99
CA GLU A 360 -4.81 -15.54 -5.45
C GLU A 360 -4.75 -15.97 -6.92
N ARG A 361 -3.60 -15.69 -7.55
CA ARG A 361 -3.28 -16.11 -8.90
C ARG A 361 -1.94 -16.80 -8.87
N ARG A 362 -1.90 -18.04 -9.33
CA ARG A 362 -0.75 -18.93 -9.23
C ARG A 362 -0.12 -19.13 -10.60
N MET A 363 1.20 -19.30 -10.62
CA MET A 363 1.88 -19.82 -11.79
C MET A 363 1.44 -21.27 -12.04
N ASN A 364 1.24 -21.61 -13.32
CA ASN A 364 0.79 -22.95 -13.73
C ASN A 364 1.87 -24.03 -13.59
N GLY A 365 3.15 -23.64 -13.54
CA GLY A 365 4.26 -24.58 -13.43
C GLY A 365 5.47 -23.99 -12.69
N PRO A 366 6.35 -24.84 -12.15
CA PRO A 366 7.59 -24.39 -11.52
C PRO A 366 8.55 -23.74 -12.53
N GLN A 367 9.34 -22.77 -12.08
CA GLN A 367 10.29 -22.03 -12.91
C GLN A 367 11.71 -22.04 -12.35
N MET A 368 12.67 -21.75 -13.25
CA MET A 368 14.10 -21.76 -12.96
C MET A 368 14.74 -20.37 -12.96
N SER A 369 14.08 -19.38 -13.56
CA SER A 369 14.61 -18.01 -13.69
C SER A 369 13.88 -17.08 -12.73
N GLY A 370 14.61 -16.35 -11.90
CA GLY A 370 14.02 -15.29 -11.07
C GLY A 370 13.77 -13.98 -11.81
N ASP A 371 14.12 -13.89 -13.11
CA ASP A 371 13.82 -12.72 -13.94
C ASP A 371 12.40 -12.85 -14.48
N CYS A 372 11.40 -12.55 -13.64
CA CYS A 372 10.00 -12.90 -13.93
C CYS A 372 9.51 -12.28 -15.25
N ASN A 373 9.95 -11.06 -15.56
CA ASN A 373 9.58 -10.34 -16.78
C ASN A 373 10.18 -10.95 -18.06
N SER A 374 11.10 -11.92 -17.98
CA SER A 374 11.59 -12.68 -19.14
C SER A 374 10.54 -13.64 -19.71
N CYS A 375 9.63 -14.14 -18.85
CA CYS A 375 8.48 -14.94 -19.27
C CYS A 375 7.21 -14.07 -19.33
N HIS A 376 7.04 -13.18 -18.35
CA HIS A 376 5.88 -12.29 -18.26
C HIS A 376 6.04 -11.00 -19.08
N THR A 377 6.18 -11.16 -20.41
CA THR A 377 6.26 -10.07 -21.38
C THR A 377 4.87 -9.50 -21.72
N GLN A 378 4.81 -8.44 -22.54
CA GLN A 378 3.54 -7.86 -23.01
C GLN A 378 2.64 -8.90 -23.69
N SER A 379 3.21 -9.74 -24.56
CA SER A 379 2.48 -10.81 -25.27
C SER A 379 2.52 -12.16 -24.54
N GLY A 380 3.26 -12.26 -23.44
CA GLY A 380 3.66 -13.53 -22.85
C GLY A 380 4.81 -14.21 -23.59
N ALA A 381 5.57 -15.01 -22.87
CA ALA A 381 6.65 -15.85 -23.36
C ALA A 381 6.77 -17.10 -22.46
N SER A 382 7.36 -18.18 -22.98
CA SER A 382 7.58 -19.41 -22.21
C SER A 382 6.30 -19.93 -21.52
N GLU A 383 5.19 -19.98 -22.28
CA GLU A 383 3.85 -20.41 -21.83
C GLU A 383 3.15 -19.46 -20.83
N ALA A 384 3.78 -18.35 -20.43
CA ALA A 384 3.05 -17.30 -19.73
C ALA A 384 2.09 -16.59 -20.70
N PRO A 385 0.84 -16.31 -20.29
CA PRO A 385 -0.15 -15.65 -21.15
C PRO A 385 0.08 -14.15 -21.34
N GLY A 386 0.99 -13.55 -20.57
CA GLY A 386 1.22 -12.11 -20.54
C GLY A 386 1.92 -11.69 -19.27
N ARG A 387 1.68 -10.44 -18.88
CA ARG A 387 2.15 -9.82 -17.64
C ARG A 387 1.69 -10.57 -16.39
N ILE A 388 2.40 -10.33 -15.29
CA ILE A 388 1.95 -10.75 -13.96
C ILE A 388 0.81 -9.83 -13.57
N VAL A 389 -0.35 -10.39 -13.27
CA VAL A 389 -1.57 -9.63 -12.99
C VAL A 389 -2.16 -9.95 -11.63
N LEU A 390 -2.96 -9.02 -11.11
CA LEU A 390 -3.76 -9.22 -9.91
C LEU A 390 -4.72 -10.43 -10.06
N PRO A 391 -5.11 -11.08 -8.94
CA PRO A 391 -5.92 -12.29 -8.97
C PRO A 391 -7.39 -12.06 -9.33
#